data_AF-A0A1F3NVK2-F1
#
_entry.id   AF-A0A1F3NVK2-F1
#
_cell.length_a   1.000
_cell.length_b   1.000
_cell.length_c   1.000
_cell.angle_alpha   90.00
_cell.angle_beta   90.00
_cell.angle_gamma   90.00
#
_symmetry.space_group_name_H-M   'P 1'
#
loop_
_entity.id
_entity.type
_entity.pdbx_description
1 polymer ?
#
loop_
_entity_poly.entity_id
_entity_poly.type
_entity_poly.pdbx_seq_one_letter_code
_entity_poly.pdbx_strand_id
1 'polypeptide(L)'
;MNTGTHTSEKPNFERVWLMFQETDKKFQETNRKFQESERILTEKFQETDRKFQESERVLTEKFQETDKQFKATDRKLREVEGLFTGKWGRLMEALVEGDLLKLLQRKNIKVDKTFSRIKFNYQNRNGEIDIIAMNGNEIVLVEVKTTLVPEDVKDFIEKTVTIYKKVFPEYKSRKVYGAVAFLNAESHAELNAERMGLYVIKAVGSSSSIINQKRFLPKVF
;
A
#
# COMPACT_ATOMS: atom_id res chain seq x y z
N MET A 1 48.19 -28.20 76.79
CA MET A 1 47.78 -28.80 75.50
C MET A 1 46.68 -29.79 75.77
N ASN A 2 45.48 -29.60 75.20
CA ASN A 2 44.64 -30.74 74.87
C ASN A 2 43.80 -30.41 73.62
N THR A 3 43.92 -31.30 72.65
CA THR A 3 43.49 -31.19 71.26
C THR A 3 41.98 -31.41 71.17
N GLY A 4 41.24 -30.37 70.74
CA GLY A 4 39.82 -30.48 70.43
C GLY A 4 39.61 -31.39 69.23
N THR A 5 39.22 -32.63 69.51
CA THR A 5 38.80 -33.62 68.52
C THR A 5 37.46 -33.21 67.93
N HIS A 6 37.43 -32.91 66.62
CA HIS A 6 36.19 -32.83 65.85
C HIS A 6 35.55 -34.22 65.81
N THR A 7 34.68 -34.54 66.78
CA THR A 7 33.80 -35.69 66.74
C THR A 7 32.61 -35.36 65.85
N SER A 8 32.56 -35.96 64.66
CA SER A 8 31.33 -36.03 63.87
C SER A 8 30.33 -36.92 64.62
N GLU A 9 29.40 -36.30 65.34
CA GLU A 9 28.26 -37.00 65.94
C GLU A 9 27.48 -37.72 64.84
N LYS A 10 27.46 -39.06 64.88
CA LYS A 10 26.55 -39.86 64.07
C LYS A 10 25.11 -39.52 64.49
N PRO A 11 24.20 -39.23 63.55
CA PRO A 11 22.83 -38.88 63.90
C PRO A 11 22.17 -40.00 64.71
N ASN A 12 21.58 -39.67 65.87
CA ASN A 12 20.72 -40.60 66.59
C ASN A 12 19.34 -40.68 65.92
N PHE A 13 18.57 -41.73 66.21
CA PHE A 13 17.27 -41.99 65.58
C PHE A 13 16.28 -40.83 65.73
N GLU A 14 16.24 -40.18 66.90
CA GLU A 14 15.34 -39.04 67.16
C GLU A 14 15.66 -37.84 66.25
N ARG A 15 16.95 -37.55 66.02
CA ARG A 15 17.38 -36.45 65.14
C ARG A 15 17.04 -36.74 63.69
N VAL A 16 17.19 -37.98 63.23
CA VAL A 16 16.78 -38.42 61.88
C VAL A 16 15.25 -38.36 61.72
N TRP A 17 14.50 -38.77 62.74
CA TRP A 17 13.04 -38.72 62.75
C TRP A 17 12.50 -37.28 62.68
N LEU A 18 13.09 -36.36 63.44
CA LEU A 18 12.75 -34.93 63.38
C LEU A 18 13.04 -34.33 61.99
N MET A 19 14.19 -34.67 61.39
CA MET A 19 14.52 -34.25 60.02
C MET A 19 13.50 -34.78 58.99
N PHE A 20 12.98 -36.00 59.18
CA PHE A 20 11.94 -36.56 58.31
C PHE A 20 10.61 -35.81 58.45
N GLN A 21 10.19 -35.49 59.68
CA GLN A 21 8.98 -34.70 59.92
C GLN A 21 9.08 -33.27 59.37
N GLU A 22 10.24 -32.63 59.47
CA GLU A 22 10.47 -31.31 58.87
C GLU A 22 10.47 -31.37 57.33
N THR A 23 11.04 -32.43 56.76
CA THR A 23 11.07 -32.65 55.31
C THR A 23 9.66 -32.89 54.76
N ASP A 24 8.85 -33.71 55.44
CA ASP A 24 7.45 -33.95 55.08
C ASP A 24 6.62 -32.66 55.12
N LYS A 25 6.77 -31.84 56.17
CA LYS A 25 6.12 -30.52 56.25
C LYS A 25 6.54 -29.60 55.10
N LYS A 26 7.83 -29.51 54.78
CA LYS A 26 8.34 -28.70 53.66
C LYS A 26 7.83 -29.22 52.31
N PHE A 27 7.72 -30.54 52.16
CA PHE A 27 7.18 -31.14 50.94
C PHE A 27 5.69 -30.81 50.77
N GLN A 28 4.88 -30.94 51.83
CA GLN A 28 3.47 -30.56 51.81
C GLN A 28 3.28 -29.08 51.49
N GLU A 29 4.09 -28.19 52.08
CA GLU A 29 4.05 -26.76 51.80
C GLU A 29 4.45 -26.45 50.34
N THR A 30 5.48 -27.12 49.83
CA THR A 30 5.92 -26.98 48.43
C THR A 30 4.84 -27.45 47.46
N ASN A 31 4.22 -28.60 47.73
CA ASN A 31 3.13 -29.14 46.93
C ASN A 31 1.94 -28.18 46.89
N ARG A 32 1.60 -27.56 48.03
CA ARG A 32 0.53 -26.55 48.10
C ARG A 32 0.87 -25.31 47.26
N LYS A 33 2.10 -24.79 47.36
CA LYS A 33 2.57 -23.64 46.56
C LYS A 33 2.61 -23.95 45.07
N PHE A 34 2.95 -25.19 44.71
CA PHE A 34 2.95 -25.67 43.33
C PHE A 34 1.53 -25.70 42.75
N GLN A 35 0.58 -26.32 43.45
CA GLN A 35 -0.83 -26.35 43.05
C GLN A 35 -1.43 -24.94 42.90
N GLU A 36 -1.09 -24.03 43.81
CA GLU A 36 -1.53 -22.64 43.73
C GLU A 36 -0.91 -21.91 42.53
N SER A 37 0.38 -22.17 42.23
CA SER A 37 1.05 -21.61 41.05
C SER A 37 0.45 -22.14 39.74
N GLU A 38 0.14 -23.43 39.65
CA GLU A 38 -0.54 -24.02 38.49
C GLU A 38 -1.93 -23.40 38.27
N ARG A 39 -2.69 -23.18 39.36
CA ARG A 39 -4.00 -22.53 39.28
C ARG A 39 -3.89 -21.10 38.74
N ILE A 40 -2.98 -20.30 39.31
CA ILE A 40 -2.76 -18.91 38.86
C ILE A 40 -2.29 -18.87 37.41
N LEU A 41 -1.39 -19.78 37.01
CA LEU A 41 -0.90 -19.83 35.64
C LEU A 41 -2.02 -20.19 34.65
N THR A 42 -2.86 -21.15 35.00
CA THR A 42 -4.03 -21.56 34.20
C THR A 42 -5.02 -20.40 34.05
N GLU A 43 -5.33 -19.69 35.15
CA GLU A 43 -6.21 -18.52 35.12
C GLU A 43 -5.64 -17.40 34.23
N LYS A 44 -4.34 -17.10 34.35
CA LYS A 44 -3.67 -16.12 33.50
C LYS A 44 -3.68 -16.51 32.02
N PHE A 45 -3.50 -17.79 31.72
CA PHE A 45 -3.54 -18.27 30.35
C PHE A 45 -4.94 -18.10 29.75
N GLN A 46 -5.98 -18.50 30.48
CA GLN A 46 -7.38 -18.30 30.06
C GLN A 46 -7.74 -16.83 29.88
N GLU A 47 -7.27 -15.95 30.77
CA GLU A 47 -7.50 -14.50 30.63
C GLU A 47 -6.77 -13.93 29.40
N THR A 48 -5.55 -14.39 29.14
CA THR A 48 -4.76 -13.98 27.97
C THR A 48 -5.44 -14.43 26.68
N ASP A 49 -5.91 -15.68 26.62
CA ASP A 49 -6.63 -16.22 25.47
C ASP A 49 -7.93 -15.45 25.19
N ARG A 50 -8.69 -15.13 26.24
CA ARG A 50 -9.86 -14.25 26.12
C ARG A 50 -9.53 -12.87 25.55
N LYS A 51 -8.49 -12.21 26.08
CA LYS A 51 -8.06 -10.88 25.59
C LYS A 51 -7.58 -10.93 24.16
N PHE A 52 -6.93 -12.03 23.76
CA PHE A 52 -6.47 -12.23 22.39
C PHE A 52 -7.67 -12.39 21.43
N GLN A 53 -8.62 -13.26 21.75
CA GLN A 53 -9.85 -13.45 20.95
C GLN A 53 -10.67 -12.16 20.83
N GLU A 54 -10.79 -11.40 21.92
CA GLU A 54 -11.46 -10.09 21.89
C GLU A 54 -10.72 -9.09 21.00
N SER A 55 -9.38 -9.06 21.05
CA SER A 55 -8.56 -8.20 20.20
C SER A 55 -8.71 -8.56 18.72
N GLU A 56 -8.70 -9.86 18.38
CA GLU A 56 -8.93 -10.32 17.01
C GLU A 56 -10.32 -9.94 16.51
N ARG A 57 -11.35 -10.07 17.35
CA ARG A 57 -12.73 -9.69 17.00
C ARG A 57 -12.84 -8.19 16.73
N VAL A 58 -12.33 -7.36 17.65
CA VAL A 58 -12.34 -5.89 17.49
C VAL A 58 -11.56 -5.47 16.26
N LEU A 59 -10.39 -6.08 16.01
CA LEU A 59 -9.59 -5.77 14.83
C LEU A 59 -10.35 -6.13 13.54
N THR A 60 -10.96 -7.30 13.50
CA THR A 60 -11.78 -7.76 12.36
C THR A 60 -12.98 -6.83 12.11
N GLU A 61 -13.71 -6.46 13.17
CA GLU A 61 -14.83 -5.53 13.09
C GLU A 61 -14.38 -4.16 12.58
N LYS A 62 -13.26 -3.63 13.09
CA LYS A 62 -12.68 -2.36 12.59
C LYS A 62 -12.26 -2.44 11.13
N PHE A 63 -11.67 -3.56 10.69
CA PHE A 63 -11.32 -3.76 9.28
C PHE A 63 -12.57 -3.78 8.39
N GLN A 64 -13.61 -4.50 8.79
CA GLN A 64 -14.87 -4.54 8.06
C GLN A 64 -15.56 -3.18 8.03
N GLU A 65 -15.54 -2.43 9.12
CA GLU A 65 -16.08 -1.07 9.19
C GLU A 65 -15.29 -0.12 8.28
N THR A 66 -13.96 -0.22 8.29
CA THR A 66 -13.08 0.57 7.40
C THR A 66 -13.36 0.26 5.93
N ASP A 67 -13.48 -1.01 5.57
CA ASP A 67 -13.81 -1.43 4.19
C ASP A 67 -15.20 -0.94 3.75
N LYS A 68 -16.19 -0.98 4.65
CA LYS A 68 -17.53 -0.41 4.41
C LYS A 68 -17.48 1.11 4.22
N GLN A 69 -16.74 1.83 5.06
CA GLN A 69 -16.57 3.28 4.94
C GLN A 69 -15.85 3.65 3.64
N PHE A 70 -14.83 2.87 3.25
CA PHE A 70 -14.11 3.05 1.99
C PHE A 70 -15.04 2.87 0.79
N LYS A 71 -15.79 1.76 0.74
CA LYS A 71 -16.79 1.49 -0.31
C LYS A 71 -17.89 2.54 -0.38
N ALA A 72 -18.37 3.03 0.77
CA ALA A 72 -19.36 4.09 0.82
C ALA A 72 -18.80 5.42 0.30
N THR A 73 -17.53 5.71 0.57
CA THR A 73 -16.82 6.89 0.06
C THR A 73 -16.64 6.80 -1.46
N ASP A 74 -16.21 5.65 -1.97
CA ASP A 74 -16.09 5.39 -3.42
C ASP A 74 -17.43 5.57 -4.13
N ARG A 75 -18.52 5.06 -3.55
CA ARG A 75 -19.86 5.24 -4.11
C ARG A 75 -20.28 6.71 -4.13
N LYS A 76 -20.06 7.45 -3.04
CA LYS A 76 -20.33 8.89 -2.99
C LYS A 76 -19.49 9.65 -4.02
N LEU A 77 -18.22 9.28 -4.20
CA LEU A 77 -17.39 9.87 -5.24
C LEU A 77 -17.98 9.63 -6.63
N ARG A 78 -18.38 8.40 -6.95
CA ARG A 78 -19.04 8.07 -8.23
C ARG A 78 -20.34 8.86 -8.44
N GLU A 79 -21.14 9.04 -7.38
CA GLU A 79 -22.37 9.85 -7.43
C GLU A 79 -22.08 11.33 -7.69
N VAL A 80 -21.07 11.90 -7.02
CA VAL A 80 -20.64 13.30 -7.25
C VAL A 80 -19.97 13.46 -8.61
N GLU A 81 -19.23 12.47 -9.10
CA GLU A 81 -18.69 12.44 -10.47
C GLU A 81 -19.80 12.52 -11.52
N GLY A 82 -20.88 11.75 -11.33
CA GLY A 82 -22.05 11.76 -12.21
C GLY A 82 -22.78 13.12 -12.25
N LEU A 83 -22.79 13.87 -11.15
CA LEU A 83 -23.43 15.19 -11.04
C LEU A 83 -22.63 16.33 -11.70
N PHE A 84 -21.35 16.11 -11.98
CA PHE A 84 -20.38 17.13 -12.38
C PHE A 84 -19.60 16.69 -13.64
N THR A 85 -20.27 15.97 -14.54
CA THR A 85 -19.68 15.50 -15.80
C THR A 85 -19.08 16.69 -16.57
N GLY A 86 -17.75 16.64 -16.78
CA GLY A 86 -16.94 17.70 -17.40
C GLY A 86 -16.26 18.71 -16.45
N LYS A 87 -16.71 18.85 -15.19
CA LYS A 87 -15.97 19.63 -14.17
C LYS A 87 -15.01 18.73 -13.36
N TRP A 88 -15.40 17.48 -13.11
CA TRP A 88 -14.50 16.50 -12.47
C TRP A 88 -13.31 16.13 -13.33
N GLY A 89 -13.51 15.93 -14.64
CA GLY A 89 -12.40 15.68 -15.56
C GLY A 89 -11.35 16.80 -15.47
N ARG A 90 -11.79 18.06 -15.51
CA ARG A 90 -10.91 19.23 -15.35
C ARG A 90 -10.21 19.33 -14.00
N LEU A 91 -10.90 18.94 -12.91
CA LEU A 91 -10.27 18.90 -11.59
C LEU A 91 -9.22 17.80 -11.51
N MET A 92 -9.50 16.64 -12.08
CA MET A 92 -8.53 15.53 -12.19
C MET A 92 -7.33 15.93 -13.05
N GLU A 93 -7.55 16.56 -14.21
CA GLU A 93 -6.51 17.12 -15.08
C GLU A 93 -5.60 18.06 -14.27
N ALA A 94 -6.18 19.02 -13.53
CA ALA A 94 -5.43 19.99 -12.73
C ALA A 94 -4.63 19.34 -11.59
N LEU A 95 -5.20 18.34 -10.90
CA LEU A 95 -4.51 17.60 -9.84
C LEU A 95 -3.32 16.82 -10.37
N VAL A 96 -3.48 16.14 -11.51
CA VAL A 96 -2.40 15.40 -12.15
C VAL A 96 -1.32 16.34 -12.64
N GLU A 97 -1.70 17.44 -13.33
CA GLU A 97 -0.76 18.42 -13.87
C GLU A 97 0.13 19.03 -12.78
N GLY A 98 -0.45 19.37 -11.61
CA GLY A 98 0.27 20.01 -10.51
C GLY A 98 1.45 19.20 -9.96
N ASP A 99 1.39 17.86 -10.01
CA ASP A 99 2.44 16.96 -9.54
C ASP A 99 3.28 16.35 -10.67
N LEU A 100 2.84 16.48 -11.93
CA LEU A 100 3.33 15.71 -13.07
C LEU A 100 4.84 15.88 -13.30
N LEU A 101 5.33 17.13 -13.33
CA LEU A 101 6.76 17.41 -13.56
C LEU A 101 7.62 16.74 -12.48
N LYS A 102 7.25 16.90 -11.21
CA LYS A 102 7.97 16.31 -10.07
C LYS A 102 7.95 14.78 -10.12
N LEU A 103 6.84 14.18 -10.54
CA LEU A 103 6.73 12.73 -10.70
C LEU A 103 7.64 12.20 -11.81
N LEU A 104 7.61 12.81 -12.99
CA LEU A 104 8.41 12.40 -14.14
C LEU A 104 9.91 12.61 -13.92
N GLN A 105 10.30 13.72 -13.30
CA GLN A 105 11.70 14.01 -12.96
C GLN A 105 12.28 12.97 -11.98
N ARG A 106 11.48 12.48 -11.01
CA ARG A 106 11.88 11.36 -10.13
C ARG A 106 12.08 10.04 -10.88
N LYS A 107 11.51 9.90 -12.07
CA LYS A 107 11.73 8.78 -13.00
C LYS A 107 12.79 9.10 -14.06
N ASN A 108 13.60 10.15 -13.84
CA ASN A 108 14.69 10.59 -14.70
C ASN A 108 14.23 11.06 -16.10
N ILE A 109 12.97 11.48 -16.24
CA ILE A 109 12.47 12.20 -17.42
C ILE A 109 12.50 13.69 -17.11
N LYS A 110 13.40 14.43 -17.76
CA LYS A 110 13.73 15.81 -17.36
C LYS A 110 12.82 16.86 -17.99
N VAL A 111 11.52 16.59 -18.05
CA VAL A 111 10.52 17.54 -18.57
C VAL A 111 10.48 18.81 -17.72
N ASP A 112 10.23 19.95 -18.36
CA ASP A 112 10.26 21.28 -17.71
C ASP A 112 8.99 22.12 -17.94
N LYS A 113 8.10 21.67 -18.83
CA LYS A 113 6.85 22.36 -19.17
C LYS A 113 5.70 21.37 -19.28
N THR A 114 4.51 21.84 -18.91
CA THR A 114 3.23 21.16 -19.19
C THR A 114 2.36 22.01 -20.11
N PHE A 115 1.55 21.33 -20.91
CA PHE A 115 0.50 21.92 -21.73
C PHE A 115 -0.73 21.04 -21.61
N SER A 116 -1.89 21.65 -21.41
CA SER A 116 -3.13 20.92 -21.21
C SER A 116 -4.09 21.14 -22.38
N ARG A 117 -4.91 20.13 -22.65
CA ARG A 117 -6.02 20.17 -23.63
C ARG A 117 -5.57 20.50 -25.04
N ILE A 118 -4.52 19.81 -25.50
CA ILE A 118 -4.00 19.99 -26.85
C ILE A 118 -4.93 19.31 -27.85
N LYS A 119 -5.67 20.13 -28.60
CA LYS A 119 -6.57 19.65 -29.66
C LYS A 119 -5.83 19.54 -30.97
N PHE A 120 -6.13 18.49 -31.72
CA PHE A 120 -5.58 18.29 -33.06
C PHE A 120 -6.63 17.69 -33.99
N ASN A 121 -6.41 17.87 -35.30
CA ASN A 121 -7.16 17.19 -36.34
C ASN A 121 -6.18 16.40 -37.21
N TYR A 122 -6.45 15.12 -37.43
CA TYR A 122 -5.64 14.27 -38.28
C TYR A 122 -6.54 13.32 -39.08
N GLN A 123 -6.44 13.34 -40.41
CA GLN A 123 -7.25 12.52 -41.31
C GLN A 123 -8.76 12.60 -41.01
N ASN A 124 -9.28 13.83 -40.85
CA ASN A 124 -10.68 14.12 -40.50
C ASN A 124 -11.15 13.55 -39.16
N ARG A 125 -10.23 13.20 -38.26
CA ARG A 125 -10.55 12.86 -36.87
C ARG A 125 -10.02 13.94 -35.94
N ASN A 126 -10.91 14.46 -35.10
CA ASN A 126 -10.51 15.32 -33.99
C ASN A 126 -9.99 14.46 -32.84
N GLY A 127 -8.88 14.87 -32.24
CA GLY A 127 -8.34 14.30 -31.02
C GLY A 127 -8.00 15.39 -30.01
N GLU A 128 -7.92 15.01 -28.75
CA GLU A 128 -7.48 15.86 -27.64
C GLU A 128 -6.46 15.05 -26.83
N ILE A 129 -5.40 15.72 -26.39
CA ILE A 129 -4.43 15.18 -25.43
C ILE A 129 -4.65 15.97 -24.15
N ASP A 130 -5.01 15.29 -23.07
CA ASP A 130 -5.39 15.94 -21.82
C ASP A 130 -4.22 16.75 -21.25
N ILE A 131 -3.04 16.13 -21.15
CA ILE A 131 -1.81 16.80 -20.69
C ILE A 131 -0.61 16.31 -21.51
N ILE A 132 0.29 17.22 -21.86
CA ILE A 132 1.61 16.94 -22.40
C ILE A 132 2.65 17.53 -21.46
N ALA A 133 3.60 16.72 -21.01
CA ALA A 133 4.82 17.20 -20.38
C ALA A 133 5.99 17.07 -21.35
N MET A 134 6.79 18.11 -21.54
CA MET A 134 7.93 18.06 -22.46
C MET A 134 9.13 18.88 -22.02
N ASN A 135 10.28 18.55 -22.59
CA ASN A 135 11.45 19.43 -22.70
C ASN A 135 11.91 19.46 -24.18
N GLY A 136 13.16 19.86 -24.45
CA GLY A 136 13.71 19.88 -25.81
C GLY A 136 13.85 18.50 -26.51
N ASN A 137 13.84 17.39 -25.77
CA ASN A 137 14.18 16.05 -26.28
C ASN A 137 13.14 14.96 -25.96
N GLU A 138 12.41 15.09 -24.86
CA GLU A 138 11.47 14.10 -24.32
C GLU A 138 10.08 14.71 -24.21
N ILE A 139 9.08 13.91 -24.58
CA ILE A 139 7.66 14.25 -24.53
C ILE A 139 6.94 13.10 -23.83
N VAL A 140 6.05 13.42 -22.89
CA VAL A 140 5.16 12.48 -22.24
C VAL A 140 3.73 12.93 -22.50
N LEU A 141 2.98 12.12 -23.23
CA LEU A 141 1.55 12.32 -23.46
C LEU A 141 0.79 11.66 -22.31
N VAL A 142 -0.21 12.33 -21.77
CA VAL A 142 -0.98 11.83 -20.62
C VAL A 142 -2.46 11.86 -20.95
N GLU A 143 -3.12 10.72 -20.79
CA GLU A 143 -4.58 10.59 -20.75
C GLU A 143 -5.06 10.54 -19.30
N VAL A 144 -6.11 11.29 -18.97
CA VAL A 144 -6.68 11.37 -17.61
C VAL A 144 -8.08 10.77 -17.60
N LYS A 145 -8.27 9.70 -16.81
CA LYS A 145 -9.56 9.03 -16.63
C LYS A 145 -9.97 9.03 -15.17
N THR A 146 -11.24 9.30 -14.89
CA THR A 146 -11.75 9.10 -13.54
C THR A 146 -11.73 7.61 -13.17
N THR A 147 -12.27 6.76 -14.04
CA THR A 147 -12.18 5.30 -13.95
C THR A 147 -11.50 4.79 -15.22
N LEU A 148 -10.35 4.15 -15.09
CA LEU A 148 -9.58 3.58 -16.19
C LEU A 148 -10.05 2.16 -16.51
N VAL A 149 -10.38 1.90 -17.77
CA VAL A 149 -10.64 0.54 -18.30
C VAL A 149 -9.61 0.15 -19.38
N PRO A 150 -9.42 -1.14 -19.70
CA PRO A 150 -8.44 -1.58 -20.69
C PRO A 150 -8.65 -0.97 -22.09
N GLU A 151 -9.90 -0.71 -22.47
CA GLU A 151 -10.26 -0.06 -23.73
C GLU A 151 -9.69 1.36 -23.83
N ASP A 152 -9.68 2.12 -22.72
CA ASP A 152 -9.09 3.46 -22.68
C ASP A 152 -7.59 3.42 -23.00
N VAL A 153 -6.88 2.44 -22.44
CA VAL A 153 -5.43 2.25 -22.64
C VAL A 153 -5.14 1.96 -24.10
N LYS A 154 -5.91 1.03 -24.69
CA LYS A 154 -5.78 0.66 -26.10
C LYS A 154 -6.06 1.86 -27.00
N ASP A 155 -7.17 2.55 -26.77
CA ASP A 155 -7.59 3.71 -27.54
C ASP A 155 -6.56 4.83 -27.47
N PHE A 156 -6.04 5.14 -26.28
CA PHE A 156 -5.01 6.14 -26.10
C PHE A 156 -3.74 5.82 -26.91
N ILE A 157 -3.28 4.57 -26.88
CA ILE A 157 -2.09 4.15 -27.64
C ILE A 157 -2.33 4.25 -29.15
N GLU A 158 -3.46 3.71 -29.63
CA GLU A 158 -3.75 3.60 -31.07
C GLU A 158 -4.12 4.96 -31.68
N LYS A 159 -4.95 5.74 -31.00
CA LYS A 159 -5.56 6.96 -31.52
C LYS A 159 -4.77 8.22 -31.19
N THR A 160 -3.87 8.17 -30.20
CA THR A 160 -3.10 9.35 -29.77
C THR A 160 -1.60 9.10 -29.84
N VAL A 161 -1.06 8.17 -29.04
CA VAL A 161 0.40 8.00 -28.88
C VAL A 161 1.08 7.59 -30.20
N THR A 162 0.54 6.60 -30.89
CA THR A 162 1.15 6.03 -32.11
C THR A 162 1.10 7.01 -33.29
N ILE A 163 0.10 7.90 -33.33
CA ILE A 163 -0.02 8.87 -34.42
C ILE A 163 0.64 10.21 -34.10
N TYR A 164 1.04 10.46 -32.84
CA TYR A 164 1.51 11.76 -32.37
C TYR A 164 2.57 12.40 -33.29
N LYS A 165 3.61 11.65 -33.67
CA LYS A 165 4.67 12.15 -34.58
C LYS A 165 4.22 12.40 -36.02
N LYS A 166 3.08 11.84 -36.44
CA LYS A 166 2.45 12.13 -37.73
C LYS A 166 1.61 13.41 -37.65
N VAL A 167 0.99 13.67 -36.50
CA VAL A 167 0.21 14.88 -36.22
C VAL A 167 1.14 16.08 -36.00
N PHE A 168 2.23 15.89 -35.24
CA PHE A 168 3.21 16.91 -34.86
C PHE A 168 4.61 16.52 -35.40
N PRO A 169 4.84 16.66 -36.72
CA PRO A 169 6.09 16.24 -37.36
C PRO A 169 7.33 16.96 -36.85
N GLU A 170 7.19 18.15 -36.28
CA GLU A 170 8.26 18.91 -35.61
C GLU A 170 8.88 18.17 -34.42
N TYR A 171 8.21 17.14 -33.90
CA TYR A 171 8.69 16.31 -32.78
C TYR A 171 9.14 14.91 -33.20
N LYS A 172 9.30 14.64 -34.50
CA LYS A 172 9.63 13.31 -35.03
C LYS A 172 10.92 12.70 -34.45
N SER A 173 11.92 13.53 -34.17
CA SER A 173 13.21 13.11 -33.58
C SER A 173 13.20 13.00 -32.04
N ARG A 174 12.13 13.47 -31.37
CA ARG A 174 12.04 13.45 -29.91
C ARG A 174 11.59 12.08 -29.42
N LYS A 175 11.97 11.75 -28.18
CA LYS A 175 11.47 10.55 -27.48
C LYS A 175 10.06 10.82 -26.99
N VAL A 176 9.09 10.02 -27.42
CA VAL A 176 7.70 10.14 -27.00
C VAL A 176 7.36 8.97 -26.08
N TYR A 177 6.88 9.27 -24.90
CA TYR A 177 6.37 8.35 -23.91
C TYR A 177 4.87 8.57 -23.76
N GLY A 178 4.16 7.56 -23.26
CA GLY A 178 2.76 7.69 -22.86
C GLY A 178 2.60 7.45 -21.36
N ALA A 179 1.58 8.07 -20.79
CA ALA A 179 1.14 7.87 -19.43
C ALA A 179 -0.39 7.85 -19.36
N VAL A 180 -0.93 7.10 -18.41
CA VAL A 180 -2.34 7.20 -18.00
C VAL A 180 -2.39 7.65 -16.56
N ALA A 181 -3.30 8.57 -16.26
CA ALA A 181 -3.59 9.02 -14.93
C ALA A 181 -5.03 8.72 -14.56
N PHE A 182 -5.25 8.18 -13.37
CA PHE A 182 -6.60 7.83 -12.94
C PHE A 182 -6.83 7.86 -11.44
N LEU A 183 -8.11 7.92 -11.05
CA LEU A 183 -8.53 7.75 -9.66
C LEU A 183 -8.81 6.26 -9.37
N ASN A 184 -9.72 5.66 -10.15
CA ASN A 184 -10.12 4.27 -10.06
C ASN A 184 -9.68 3.49 -11.31
N ALA A 185 -9.49 2.18 -11.18
CA ALA A 185 -9.23 1.30 -12.30
C ALA A 185 -10.09 0.04 -12.18
N GLU A 186 -10.58 -0.45 -13.30
CA GLU A 186 -11.34 -1.69 -13.40
C GLU A 186 -10.61 -2.69 -14.29
N SER A 187 -10.90 -3.99 -14.12
CA SER A 187 -10.33 -5.06 -14.93
C SER A 187 -8.80 -5.05 -15.02
N HIS A 188 -8.13 -4.56 -13.97
CA HIS A 188 -6.67 -4.41 -13.88
C HIS A 188 -6.07 -3.58 -15.04
N ALA A 189 -6.79 -2.55 -15.50
CA ALA A 189 -6.36 -1.67 -16.58
C ALA A 189 -4.99 -1.02 -16.32
N GLU A 190 -4.65 -0.76 -15.05
CA GLU A 190 -3.35 -0.22 -14.63
C GLU A 190 -2.20 -1.19 -14.93
N LEU A 191 -2.41 -2.50 -14.76
CA LEU A 191 -1.43 -3.53 -15.12
C LEU A 191 -1.30 -3.67 -16.64
N ASN A 192 -2.42 -3.52 -17.35
CA ASN A 192 -2.42 -3.48 -18.81
C ASN A 192 -1.61 -2.28 -19.34
N ALA A 193 -1.86 -1.09 -18.81
CA ALA A 193 -1.13 0.13 -19.17
C ALA A 193 0.38 0.00 -18.92
N GLU A 194 0.79 -0.52 -17.76
CA GLU A 194 2.20 -0.79 -17.48
C GLU A 194 2.80 -1.78 -18.50
N ARG A 195 2.12 -2.89 -18.79
CA ARG A 195 2.60 -3.89 -19.76
C ARG A 195 2.73 -3.31 -21.17
N MET A 196 1.89 -2.35 -21.54
CA MET A 196 1.98 -1.63 -22.81
C MET A 196 3.08 -0.57 -22.83
N GLY A 197 3.84 -0.42 -21.74
CA GLY A 197 4.98 0.49 -21.63
C GLY A 197 4.61 1.92 -21.25
N LEU A 198 3.42 2.13 -20.68
CA LEU A 198 2.97 3.45 -20.21
C LEU A 198 3.35 3.69 -18.75
N TYR A 199 3.63 4.95 -18.42
CA TYR A 199 3.61 5.36 -17.03
C TYR A 199 2.18 5.30 -16.47
N VAL A 200 2.06 4.87 -15.22
CA VAL A 200 0.78 4.63 -14.56
C VAL A 200 0.74 5.53 -13.33
N ILE A 201 -0.11 6.55 -13.39
CA ILE A 201 -0.24 7.58 -12.36
C ILE A 201 -1.58 7.38 -11.64
N LYS A 202 -1.53 7.14 -10.33
CA LYS A 202 -2.73 7.08 -9.49
C LYS A 202 -2.89 8.38 -8.71
N ALA A 203 -4.04 9.02 -8.87
CA ALA A 203 -4.47 10.12 -8.01
C ALA A 203 -4.88 9.55 -6.65
N VAL A 204 -4.33 10.11 -5.57
CA VAL A 204 -4.56 9.68 -4.19
C VAL A 204 -4.81 10.91 -3.33
N GLY A 205 -6.05 11.06 -2.84
CA GLY A 205 -6.44 12.20 -2.02
C GLY A 205 -6.20 13.53 -2.74
N SER A 206 -5.27 14.34 -2.24
CA SER A 206 -4.89 15.65 -2.78
C SER A 206 -3.62 15.65 -3.62
N SER A 207 -3.11 14.48 -4.04
CA SER A 207 -1.85 14.34 -4.78
C SER A 207 -1.88 13.21 -5.81
N SER A 208 -0.80 13.01 -6.56
CA SER A 208 -0.65 11.86 -7.45
C SER A 208 0.69 11.13 -7.28
N SER A 209 0.71 9.85 -7.68
CA SER A 209 1.89 8.99 -7.57
C SER A 209 2.04 8.07 -8.78
N ILE A 210 3.28 7.86 -9.23
CA ILE A 210 3.58 6.84 -10.23
C ILE A 210 3.66 5.49 -9.53
N ILE A 211 2.77 4.57 -9.89
CA ILE A 211 2.64 3.26 -9.26
C ILE A 211 3.35 2.14 -10.05
N ASN A 212 4.05 2.48 -11.13
CA ASN A 212 4.80 1.49 -11.89
C ASN A 212 5.81 0.74 -11.02
N GLN A 213 6.05 -0.54 -11.34
CA GLN A 213 7.07 -1.34 -10.65
C GLN A 213 8.47 -0.71 -10.70
N LYS A 214 9.31 -1.02 -9.70
CA LYS A 214 10.63 -0.37 -9.54
C LYS A 214 11.55 -0.50 -10.77
N ARG A 215 11.45 -1.61 -11.51
CA ARG A 215 12.27 -1.89 -12.71
C ARG A 215 11.53 -1.62 -14.02
N PHE A 216 10.44 -0.87 -13.96
CA PHE A 216 9.69 -0.50 -15.14
C PHE A 216 10.56 0.30 -16.13
N LEU A 217 10.52 -0.12 -17.40
CA LEU A 217 11.15 0.58 -18.51
C LEU A 217 10.04 1.09 -19.43
N PRO A 218 9.90 2.42 -19.60
CA PRO A 218 8.86 2.96 -20.47
C PRO A 218 9.16 2.68 -21.93
N LYS A 219 8.12 2.44 -22.73
CA LYS A 219 8.25 2.33 -24.17
C LYS A 219 8.42 3.72 -24.79
N VAL A 220 9.37 3.84 -25.71
CA VAL A 220 9.47 5.00 -26.60
C VAL A 220 8.66 4.70 -27.86
N PHE A 221 7.72 5.59 -28.21
CA PHE A 221 6.83 5.48 -29.36
C PHE A 221 7.28 6.34 -30.55
#